data_AF-A0A3D3DQY7-F1
#
_entry.id   AF-A0A3D3DQY7-F1
#
_cell.length_a   1.000
_cell.length_b   1.000
_cell.length_c   1.000
_cell.angle_alpha   90.00
_cell.angle_beta   90.00
_cell.angle_gamma   90.00
#
_symmetry.space_group_name_H-M   'P 1'
#
loop_
_entity.id
_entity.type
_entity.pdbx_description
1 polymer ?
#
loop_
_entity_poly.entity_id
_entity_poly.type
_entity_poly.pdbx_seq_one_letter_code
_entity_poly.pdbx_strand_id
1 'polypeptide(L)'
;MDEIAKETLPANLEQEMRKSYLDYAMSVIVGRALPDARDGLKPVHRRVLYAMSVLNNDWNKSYKKSARVVGDVIGKYHPHGDTAVYDAIVRLAQPFSLRYPLVDGQGNFGSVDGDAP
;
A
#
# COMPACT_ATOMS: atom_id res chain seq x y z
N MET A 1 -31.79 34.99 -10.85
CA MET A 1 -30.35 34.72 -10.98
C MET A 1 -29.94 34.28 -9.59
N ASP A 2 -30.09 32.98 -9.34
CA ASP A 2 -30.11 32.43 -7.99
C ASP A 2 -28.74 32.58 -7.35
N GLU A 3 -28.72 33.15 -6.15
CA GLU A 3 -27.54 33.21 -5.29
C GLU A 3 -27.06 31.79 -5.02
N ILE A 4 -26.05 31.36 -5.78
CA ILE A 4 -25.30 30.15 -5.47
C ILE A 4 -24.67 30.39 -4.10
N ALA A 5 -25.18 29.70 -3.09
CA ALA A 5 -24.85 29.84 -1.68
C ALA A 5 -23.33 29.89 -1.46
N LYS A 6 -22.81 31.10 -1.20
CA LYS A 6 -21.49 31.31 -0.59
C LYS A 6 -21.61 31.20 0.92
N GLU A 7 -22.05 30.04 1.41
CA GLU A 7 -21.97 29.76 2.85
C GLU A 7 -20.52 29.37 3.17
N THR A 8 -19.70 30.38 3.51
CA THR A 8 -18.36 30.16 4.04
C THR A 8 -18.44 30.10 5.56
N LEU A 9 -18.26 28.90 6.14
CA LEU A 9 -18.12 28.75 7.59
C LEU A 9 -16.74 29.30 8.01
N PRO A 10 -16.68 30.28 8.93
CA PRO A 10 -15.41 30.77 9.44
C PRO A 10 -14.71 29.66 10.24
N ALA A 11 -13.48 29.32 9.86
CA ALA A 11 -12.65 28.35 10.57
C ALA A 11 -11.53 29.07 11.33
N ASN A 12 -11.33 28.73 12.60
CA ASN A 12 -10.20 29.21 13.38
C ASN A 12 -8.93 28.47 12.93
N LEU A 13 -7.91 29.22 12.51
CA LEU A 13 -6.67 28.67 11.96
C LEU A 13 -5.94 27.73 12.94
N GLU A 14 -5.80 28.12 14.20
CA GLU A 14 -5.10 27.33 15.21
C GLU A 14 -5.82 25.99 15.46
N GLN A 15 -7.15 26.05 15.57
CA GLN A 15 -7.97 24.86 15.77
C GLN A 15 -7.91 23.93 14.55
N GLU A 16 -8.04 24.48 13.34
CA GLU A 16 -7.99 23.69 12.11
C GLU A 16 -6.62 23.04 11.91
N MET A 17 -5.53 23.80 12.09
CA MET A 17 -4.17 23.26 12.00
C MET A 17 -3.95 22.10 12.97
N ARG A 18 -4.36 22.25 14.24
CA ARG A 18 -4.21 21.20 15.24
C ARG A 18 -5.00 19.95 14.87
N LYS A 19 -6.23 20.13 14.39
CA LYS A 19 -7.12 19.03 13.98
C LYS A 19 -6.57 18.30 12.76
N SER A 20 -6.28 19.00 11.66
CA SER A 20 -5.78 18.38 10.44
C SER A 20 -4.45 17.66 10.68
N TYR A 21 -3.57 18.24 11.51
CA TYR A 21 -2.30 17.61 11.88
C TYR A 21 -2.50 16.31 12.66
N LEU A 22 -3.37 16.31 13.68
CA LEU A 22 -3.66 15.12 14.48
C LEU A 22 -4.35 14.02 13.64
N ASP A 23 -5.31 14.39 12.80
CA ASP A 23 -6.02 13.46 11.92
C ASP A 23 -5.05 12.79 10.94
N TYR A 24 -4.18 13.58 10.30
CA TYR A 24 -3.16 13.04 9.41
C TYR A 24 -2.16 12.15 10.18
N ALA A 25 -1.62 12.62 11.30
CA ALA A 25 -0.65 11.88 12.09
C ALA A 25 -1.21 10.52 12.53
N MET A 26 -2.44 10.49 13.04
CA MET A 26 -3.10 9.25 13.44
C MET A 26 -3.33 8.32 12.25
N SER A 27 -3.75 8.85 11.10
CA SER A 27 -3.93 8.07 9.87
C SER A 27 -2.62 7.42 9.41
N VAL A 28 -1.48 8.11 9.57
CA VAL A 28 -0.17 7.57 9.22
C VAL A 28 0.26 6.49 10.20
N ILE A 29 0.15 6.74 11.50
CA ILE A 29 0.58 5.80 12.54
C ILE A 29 -0.18 4.48 12.43
N VAL A 30 -1.51 4.54 12.37
CA VAL A 30 -2.38 3.36 12.42
C VAL A 30 -2.58 2.75 11.03
N GLY A 31 -2.76 3.58 10.01
CA GLY A 31 -3.20 3.15 8.68
C GLY A 31 -2.08 2.94 7.67
N ARG A 32 -0.82 3.23 7.99
CA ARG A 32 0.26 3.23 6.99
C ARG A 32 1.61 2.74 7.52
N ALA A 33 2.16 3.41 8.53
CA ALA A 33 3.58 3.34 8.86
C ALA A 33 3.95 2.12 9.69
N LEU A 34 3.15 1.81 10.72
CA LEU A 34 3.47 0.75 11.68
C LEU A 34 2.77 -0.57 11.30
N PRO A 35 3.45 -1.72 11.48
CA PRO A 35 2.81 -3.03 11.33
C PRO A 35 1.92 -3.37 12.52
N ASP A 36 0.98 -4.29 12.32
CA ASP A 36 0.20 -4.87 13.42
C ASP A 36 1.05 -5.94 14.15
N ALA A 37 0.97 -5.99 15.48
CA ALA A 37 1.78 -6.91 16.28
C ALA A 37 1.41 -8.39 16.07
N ARG A 38 0.19 -8.68 15.59
CA ARG A 38 -0.32 -10.05 15.44
C ARG A 38 0.24 -10.76 14.22
N ASP A 39 0.46 -10.02 13.13
CA ASP A 39 0.93 -10.56 11.85
C ASP A 39 2.25 -9.93 11.36
N GLY A 40 2.70 -8.84 11.98
CA GLY A 40 3.90 -8.11 11.57
C GLY A 40 3.73 -7.36 10.23
N LEU A 41 2.52 -7.24 9.70
CA LEU A 41 2.27 -6.68 8.36
C LEU A 41 1.71 -5.25 8.42
N LYS A 42 2.24 -4.41 7.54
CA LYS A 42 1.62 -3.12 7.20
C LYS A 42 0.37 -3.34 6.34
N PRO A 43 -0.57 -2.39 6.30
CA PRO A 43 -1.78 -2.52 5.50
C PRO A 43 -1.56 -2.83 4.02
N VAL A 44 -0.50 -2.29 3.39
CA VAL A 44 -0.17 -2.58 1.99
C VAL A 44 0.19 -4.05 1.76
N HIS A 45 1.05 -4.64 2.62
CA HIS A 45 1.45 -6.04 2.51
C HIS A 45 0.23 -6.98 2.66
N ARG A 46 -0.62 -6.71 3.65
CA ARG A 46 -1.83 -7.50 3.90
C ARG A 46 -2.79 -7.48 2.70
N ARG A 47 -3.01 -6.31 2.11
CA ARG A 47 -3.88 -6.15 0.92
C ARG A 47 -3.31 -6.88 -0.30
N VAL A 48 -2.00 -6.82 -0.53
CA VAL A 48 -1.32 -7.54 -1.61
C VAL A 48 -1.50 -9.05 -1.46
N LEU A 49 -1.14 -9.60 -0.29
CA LEU A 49 -1.23 -11.05 -0.05
C LEU A 49 -2.69 -11.54 -0.12
N TYR A 50 -3.63 -10.75 0.40
CA TYR A 50 -5.06 -11.06 0.30
C TYR A 50 -5.55 -11.08 -1.15
N ALA A 51 -5.20 -10.08 -1.96
CA ALA A 51 -5.56 -10.07 -3.38
C ALA A 51 -4.96 -11.26 -4.15
N MET A 52 -3.71 -11.64 -3.85
CA MET A 52 -3.08 -12.83 -4.45
C MET A 52 -3.80 -14.13 -4.08
N SER A 53 -4.27 -14.25 -2.83
CA SER A 53 -5.11 -15.38 -2.38
C SER A 53 -6.46 -15.40 -3.11
N VAL A 54 -7.16 -14.28 -3.20
CA VAL A 54 -8.44 -14.16 -3.93
C VAL A 54 -8.27 -14.45 -5.44
N LEU A 55 -7.13 -14.07 -6.02
CA LEU A 55 -6.77 -14.39 -7.41
C LEU A 55 -6.31 -15.85 -7.62
N ASN A 56 -6.35 -16.67 -6.56
CA ASN A 56 -5.97 -18.07 -6.56
C ASN A 56 -4.56 -18.27 -7.13
N ASN A 57 -3.61 -17.43 -6.72
CA ASN A 57 -2.21 -17.49 -7.16
C ASN A 57 -1.36 -18.34 -6.20
N ASP A 58 -1.73 -19.61 -6.08
CA ASP A 58 -1.02 -20.56 -5.25
C ASP A 58 0.33 -20.97 -5.89
N TRP A 59 1.26 -21.41 -5.06
CA TRP A 59 2.63 -21.79 -5.44
C TRP A 59 2.72 -22.88 -6.53
N ASN A 60 1.68 -23.70 -6.70
CA ASN A 60 1.65 -24.79 -7.68
C ASN A 60 1.04 -24.39 -9.04
N LYS A 61 0.79 -23.09 -9.25
CA LYS A 61 0.23 -22.53 -10.49
C LYS A 61 1.29 -21.72 -11.24
N SER A 62 1.00 -21.40 -12.50
CA SER A 62 1.88 -20.56 -13.31
C SER A 62 1.97 -19.13 -12.80
N TYR A 63 3.15 -18.51 -12.94
CA TYR A 63 3.36 -17.12 -12.59
C TYR A 63 2.40 -16.19 -13.37
N LYS A 64 1.97 -15.12 -12.70
CA LYS A 64 1.10 -14.09 -13.27
C LYS A 64 1.84 -12.77 -13.36
N LYS A 65 1.49 -11.95 -14.35
CA LYS A 65 2.06 -10.61 -14.53
C LYS A 65 1.81 -9.75 -13.29
N SER A 66 2.85 -9.13 -12.73
CA SER A 66 2.76 -8.26 -11.55
C SER A 66 1.75 -7.12 -11.74
N ALA A 67 1.70 -6.53 -12.94
CA ALA A 67 0.73 -5.48 -13.29
C ALA A 67 -0.74 -5.88 -13.06
N ARG A 68 -1.07 -7.17 -13.24
CA ARG A 68 -2.42 -7.69 -12.97
C ARG A 68 -2.73 -7.70 -11.47
N VAL A 69 -1.76 -8.11 -10.64
CA VAL A 69 -1.91 -8.13 -9.18
C VAL A 69 -1.99 -6.70 -8.65
N VAL A 70 -1.11 -5.82 -9.11
CA VAL A 70 -1.11 -4.38 -8.76
C VAL A 70 -2.45 -3.74 -9.10
N GLY A 71 -2.97 -3.96 -10.32
CA GLY A 71 -4.27 -3.43 -10.74
C GLY A 71 -5.44 -3.91 -9.86
N ASP A 72 -5.46 -5.19 -9.48
CA ASP A 72 -6.51 -5.74 -8.62
C ASP A 72 -6.45 -5.15 -7.20
N VAL A 73 -5.24 -5.00 -6.65
CA VAL A 73 -5.02 -4.41 -5.33
C VAL A 73 -5.52 -2.97 -5.29
N ILE A 74 -5.20 -2.15 -6.30
CA ILE A 74 -5.63 -0.73 -6.33
C ILE A 74 -7.13 -0.62 -6.56
N GLY A 75 -7.66 -1.42 -7.49
CA GLY A 75 -9.07 -1.37 -7.84
C GLY A 75 -10.01 -1.78 -6.71
N LYS A 76 -9.56 -2.63 -5.78
CA LYS A 76 -10.43 -3.21 -4.73
C LYS A 76 -10.06 -2.84 -3.31
N TYR A 77 -8.77 -2.69 -2.99
CA TYR A 77 -8.31 -2.73 -1.59
C TYR A 77 -7.40 -1.57 -1.19
N HIS A 78 -6.67 -0.96 -2.12
CA HIS A 78 -5.63 0.03 -1.81
C HIS A 78 -5.77 1.29 -2.70
N PRO A 79 -6.54 2.31 -2.27
CA PRO A 79 -6.83 3.50 -3.08
C PRO A 79 -5.66 4.51 -3.07
N HIS A 80 -4.45 4.02 -3.33
CA HIS A 80 -3.22 4.80 -3.44
C HIS A 80 -2.43 4.36 -4.67
N GLY A 81 -1.32 5.03 -4.95
CA GLY A 81 -0.54 4.84 -6.18
C GLY A 81 -0.06 3.40 -6.39
N ASP A 82 0.06 3.03 -7.66
CA ASP A 82 0.54 1.73 -8.14
C ASP A 82 2.00 1.46 -7.77
N THR A 83 2.85 2.49 -7.82
CA THR A 83 4.25 2.40 -7.42
C THR A 83 4.40 1.84 -6.00
N ALA A 84 3.63 2.35 -5.03
CA ALA A 84 3.72 1.88 -3.64
C ALA A 84 3.32 0.40 -3.47
N VAL A 85 2.38 -0.08 -4.31
CA VAL A 85 1.96 -1.48 -4.31
C VAL A 85 3.03 -2.35 -4.98
N TYR A 86 3.59 -1.90 -6.11
CA TYR A 86 4.64 -2.64 -6.81
C TYR A 86 5.92 -2.75 -5.97
N ASP A 87 6.37 -1.65 -5.36
CA ASP A 87 7.55 -1.64 -4.49
C ASP A 87 7.37 -2.57 -3.28
N ALA A 88 6.15 -2.62 -2.72
CA ALA A 88 5.82 -3.57 -1.66
C ALA A 88 5.93 -5.02 -2.13
N ILE A 89 5.43 -5.36 -3.34
CA ILE A 89 5.56 -6.70 -3.92
C ILE A 89 7.04 -7.05 -4.14
N VAL A 90 7.82 -6.13 -4.71
CA VAL A 90 9.25 -6.33 -4.98
C VAL A 90 9.98 -6.64 -3.67
N ARG A 91 9.77 -5.84 -2.63
CA ARG A 91 10.42 -6.06 -1.33
C ARG A 91 10.03 -7.39 -0.67
N LEU A 92 8.79 -7.84 -0.89
CA LEU A 92 8.30 -9.13 -0.40
C LEU A 92 8.93 -10.34 -1.13
N ALA A 93 9.49 -10.13 -2.32
CA ALA A 93 10.14 -11.14 -3.14
C ALA A 93 11.68 -11.17 -3.02
N GLN A 94 12.30 -10.09 -2.51
CA GLN A 94 13.75 -9.98 -2.40
C GLN A 94 14.32 -10.85 -1.26
N PRO A 95 15.16 -11.87 -1.54
CA PRO A 95 15.73 -12.74 -0.51
C PRO A 95 16.76 -12.03 0.39
N PHE A 96 17.35 -10.93 -0.07
CA PHE A 96 18.26 -10.10 0.71
C PHE A 96 17.52 -9.04 1.57
N SER A 97 16.24 -8.76 1.30
CA SER A 97 15.45 -7.82 2.11
C SER A 97 14.66 -8.51 3.23
N LEU A 98 14.36 -9.80 3.10
CA LEU A 98 13.55 -10.55 4.06
C LEU A 98 14.20 -11.89 4.39
N ARG A 99 14.16 -12.26 5.67
CA ARG A 99 14.65 -13.56 6.12
C ARG A 99 13.88 -14.74 5.51
N TYR A 100 12.58 -14.55 5.32
CA TYR A 100 11.66 -15.49 4.69
C TYR A 100 10.78 -14.71 3.70
N PRO A 101 11.09 -14.75 2.40
CA PRO A 101 10.26 -14.13 1.37
C PRO A 101 8.82 -14.67 1.40
N LEU A 102 7.85 -13.77 1.20
CA LEU A 102 6.43 -14.13 1.18
C LEU A 102 5.85 -14.18 -0.24
N VAL A 103 6.58 -13.65 -1.22
CA VAL A 103 6.22 -13.67 -2.63
C VAL A 103 7.33 -14.38 -3.39
N ASP A 104 6.95 -15.36 -4.21
CA ASP A 104 7.85 -15.95 -5.19
C ASP A 104 7.70 -15.25 -6.54
N GLY A 105 8.80 -14.76 -7.09
CA GLY A 105 8.84 -13.89 -8.27
C GLY A 105 9.83 -14.39 -9.31
N GLN A 106 9.54 -14.12 -10.58
CA GLN A 106 10.40 -14.46 -11.71
C GLN A 106 10.72 -13.20 -12.52
N GLY A 107 12.01 -12.87 -12.65
CA GLY A 107 12.49 -11.70 -13.37
C GLY A 107 13.58 -10.95 -12.60
N ASN A 108 13.86 -9.72 -13.03
CA ASN A 108 14.69 -8.81 -12.26
C ASN A 108 13.86 -8.23 -11.09
N PHE A 109 14.36 -8.39 -9.87
CA PHE A 109 13.76 -7.83 -8.65
C PHE A 109 14.76 -6.96 -7.89
N GLY A 110 15.77 -6.43 -8.59
CA GLY A 110 16.85 -5.64 -8.02
C GLY A 110 17.93 -6.48 -7.35
N SER A 111 18.96 -5.80 -6.88
CA SER A 111 20.18 -6.40 -6.31
C SER A 111 20.55 -5.72 -4.99
N VAL A 112 21.55 -6.29 -4.30
CA VAL A 112 22.14 -5.67 -3.10
C VAL A 112 22.90 -4.38 -3.41
N ASP A 113 23.26 -4.15 -4.68
CA ASP A 113 23.98 -2.98 -5.15
C ASP A 113 23.05 -1.77 -5.36
N GLY A 114 21.73 -1.96 -5.18
CA GLY A 114 20.73 -0.91 -5.31
C GLY A 114 20.13 -0.79 -6.70
N ASP A 115 20.33 -1.79 -7.56
CA ASP A 115 19.69 -1.83 -8.88
C ASP A 115 18.17 -1.89 -8.76
N ALA A 116 17.48 -1.11 -9.59
CA ALA A 116 16.03 -1.12 -9.64
C ALA A 116 15.48 -2.43 -10.23
N PRO A 117 14.32 -2.90 -9.75
CA PRO A 117 13.59 -4.05 -10.30
C PRO A 117 13.05 -3.77 -11.71
#